data_AF-A0A170V628-F1
#
_entry.id   AF-A0A170V628-F1
#
_cell.length_a   1.000
_cell.length_b   1.000
_cell.length_c   1.000
_cell.angle_alpha   90.00
_cell.angle_beta   90.00
_cell.angle_gamma   90.00
#
_symmetry.space_group_name_H-M   'P 1'
#
loop_
_entity.id
_entity.type
_entity.pdbx_description
1 polymer ?
#
loop_
_entity_poly.entity_id
_entity_poly.type
_entity_poly.pdbx_seq_one_letter_code
_entity_poly.pdbx_strand_id
1 'polypeptide(L)' 'ESWKFLCYAKKDLTYPLRGQDQVEELTYIEIIDNYNNSHGGCPYITEGGVGHNYVHIHIESQFCRGFDFEINVYGM' A
#
# COMPACT_ATOMS: atom_id res chain seq x y z
N GLU A 1 3.78 -8.10 14.76
CA GLU A 1 2.31 -7.96 14.85
C GLU A 1 1.97 -6.95 15.94
N SER A 2 1.15 -5.94 15.65
CA SER A 2 0.70 -4.94 16.64
C SER A 2 -0.82 -5.01 16.75
N TRP A 3 -1.30 -5.74 17.75
CA TRP A 3 -2.71 -5.85 18.09
C TRP A 3 -3.19 -4.57 18.77
N LYS A 4 -4.30 -3.98 18.30
CA LYS A 4 -4.98 -2.86 18.96
C LYS A 4 -6.50 -3.03 18.89
N PHE A 5 -7.12 -3.22 20.05
CA PHE A 5 -8.58 -3.30 20.20
C PHE A 5 -9.18 -1.89 20.02
N LEU A 6 -10.26 -1.75 19.23
CA LEU A 6 -10.98 -0.48 18.93
C LEU A 6 -10.25 0.53 18.03
N CYS A 7 -9.49 0.10 17.02
CA CYS A 7 -8.97 1.03 16.01
C CYS A 7 -8.92 0.42 14.60
N TYR A 8 -8.77 1.31 13.63
CA TYR A 8 -8.37 0.98 12.27
C TYR A 8 -6.86 0.75 12.25
N ALA A 9 -6.39 -0.32 11.61
CA ALA A 9 -4.97 -0.47 11.31
C ALA A 9 -4.65 0.39 10.10
N LYS A 10 -3.61 1.23 10.20
CA LYS A 10 -3.20 2.14 9.13
C LYS A 10 -1.74 1.90 8.79
N LYS A 11 -1.41 2.02 7.51
CA LYS A 11 -0.03 1.95 7.04
C LYS A 11 0.18 2.87 5.85
N ASP A 12 1.12 3.77 6.04
CA ASP A 12 1.69 4.58 4.97
C ASP A 12 2.90 3.84 4.38
N LEU A 13 2.92 3.76 3.06
CA LEU A 13 3.97 3.18 2.27
C LEU A 13 4.45 4.22 1.27
N THR A 14 5.75 4.23 1.04
CA THR A 14 6.39 5.16 0.11
C THR A 14 7.38 4.37 -0.72
N TYR A 15 7.24 4.48 -2.04
CA TYR A 15 8.18 3.97 -3.00
C TYR A 15 8.82 5.14 -3.77
N PRO A 16 10.13 5.10 -4.05
CA PRO A 16 11.08 4.05 -3.66
C PRO A 16 11.43 4.14 -2.17
N LEU A 17 11.83 3.00 -1.58
CA LEU A 17 12.31 2.98 -0.21
C LEU A 17 13.64 3.73 -0.10
N ARG A 18 13.95 4.26 1.09
CA ARG A 18 15.20 4.97 1.31
C ARG A 18 16.39 4.05 1.02
N GLY A 19 17.18 4.39 0.00
CA GLY A 19 18.35 3.62 -0.43
C GLY A 19 18.05 2.55 -1.49
N GLN A 20 16.82 2.50 -2.03
CA GLN A 20 16.47 1.70 -3.19
C GLN A 20 16.65 2.50 -4.47
N ASP A 21 17.11 1.85 -5.53
CA ASP A 21 17.21 2.46 -6.85
C ASP A 21 15.82 2.90 -7.33
N GLN A 22 15.76 4.12 -7.85
CA GLN A 22 14.53 4.70 -8.39
C GLN A 22 14.41 4.34 -9.86
N VAL A 23 13.21 3.98 -10.29
CA VAL A 23 12.86 3.93 -11.72
C VAL A 23 12.66 5.34 -12.26
N GLU A 24 12.76 5.53 -13.58
CA GLU A 24 12.46 6.83 -14.20
C GLU A 24 10.96 7.09 -14.20
N GLU A 25 10.17 6.05 -14.49
CA GLU A 25 8.72 6.16 -14.54
C GLU A 25 8.04 4.86 -14.07
N LEU A 26 7.09 5.00 -13.15
CA LEU A 26 6.18 3.94 -12.74
C LEU A 26 5.15 3.71 -13.85
N THR A 27 5.05 2.47 -14.29
CA THR A 27 4.15 2.08 -15.41
C THR A 27 2.94 1.32 -14.91
N TYR A 28 3.08 0.61 -13.79
CA TYR A 28 2.01 -0.21 -13.25
C TYR A 28 2.17 -0.37 -11.74
N ILE A 29 1.04 -0.30 -11.04
CA ILE A 29 0.95 -0.50 -9.60
C ILE A 29 -0.16 -1.51 -9.36
N GLU A 30 0.19 -2.61 -8.71
CA GLU A 30 -0.73 -3.67 -8.35
C GLU A 30 -0.82 -3.76 -6.83
N ILE A 31 -2.05 -3.82 -6.33
CA ILE A 31 -2.35 -3.97 -4.91
C ILE A 31 -3.34 -5.13 -4.77
N ILE A 32 -2.89 -6.20 -4.12
CA ILE A 32 -3.66 -7.43 -3.92
C ILE A 32 -4.02 -7.53 -2.44
N ASP A 33 -5.32 -7.64 -2.15
CA ASP A 33 -5.81 -7.99 -0.80
C ASP A 33 -5.81 -9.51 -0.65
N ASN A 34 -4.97 -10.01 0.25
CA ASN A 34 -4.84 -11.46 0.49
C ASN A 34 -5.95 -12.00 1.41
N TYR A 35 -6.83 -11.16 1.94
CA TYR A 35 -7.98 -11.62 2.74
C TYR A 35 -9.19 -12.01 1.88
N ASN A 36 -9.37 -13.32 1.71
CA ASN A 36 -10.55 -13.91 1.06
C ASN A 36 -11.83 -13.93 1.92
N ASN A 37 -11.82 -13.29 3.09
CA ASN A 37 -12.91 -13.41 4.08
C ASN A 37 -13.80 -12.16 4.17
N SER A 38 -13.77 -11.26 3.17
CA SER A 38 -14.50 -9.96 3.16
C SER A 38 -14.09 -8.96 4.26
N HIS A 39 -13.00 -9.21 4.99
CA HIS A 39 -12.46 -8.31 6.02
C HIS A 39 -11.22 -7.54 5.55
N GLY A 40 -11.24 -7.14 4.28
CA GLY A 40 -10.16 -6.40 3.64
C GLY A 40 -9.95 -4.98 4.17
N GLY A 41 -9.03 -4.26 3.52
CA GLY A 41 -8.84 -2.82 3.72
C GLY A 41 -9.15 -2.01 2.47
N CYS A 42 -9.01 -0.68 2.56
CA CYS A 42 -9.07 0.21 1.41
C CYS A 42 -7.69 0.85 1.20
N PRO A 43 -6.97 0.48 0.14
CA PRO A 43 -5.77 1.19 -0.28
C PRO A 43 -6.16 2.43 -1.09
N TYR A 44 -5.43 3.54 -0.90
CA TYR A 44 -5.53 4.72 -1.74
C TYR A 44 -4.17 5.37 -1.95
N ILE A 45 -3.92 5.86 -3.16
CA ILE A 45 -2.73 6.64 -3.50
C ILE A 45 -2.95 8.06 -2.99
N THR A 46 -2.03 8.55 -2.16
CA THR A 46 -2.07 9.93 -1.64
C THR A 46 -1.26 10.89 -2.49
N GLU A 47 -0.20 10.40 -3.16
CA GLU A 47 0.67 11.20 -4.01
C GLU A 47 1.44 10.32 -5.01
N GLY A 48 1.85 10.88 -6.15
CA GLY A 48 2.58 10.18 -7.19
C GLY A 48 1.73 9.14 -7.94
N GLY A 49 2.33 8.03 -8.34
CA GLY A 49 1.67 6.94 -9.04
C GLY A 49 2.22 6.70 -10.45
N VAL A 50 1.40 6.10 -11.31
CA VAL A 50 1.78 5.83 -12.71
C VAL A 50 2.11 7.15 -13.43
N GLY A 51 3.22 7.19 -14.17
CA GLY A 51 3.77 8.41 -14.79
C GLY A 51 4.71 9.21 -13.89
N HIS A 52 4.92 8.80 -12.64
CA HIS A 52 5.88 9.39 -11.71
C HIS A 52 6.96 8.38 -11.34
N ASN A 53 8.10 8.82 -10.81
CA ASN A 53 9.13 7.93 -10.26
C ASN A 53 8.89 7.53 -8.80
N TYR A 54 7.76 7.94 -8.23
CA TYR A 54 7.43 7.74 -6.82
C TYR A 54 5.94 7.50 -6.62
N VAL A 55 5.58 6.81 -5.54
CA VAL A 55 4.19 6.68 -5.11
C VAL A 55 4.09 6.60 -3.59
N HIS A 56 3.11 7.32 -3.05
CA HIS A 56 2.69 7.23 -1.65
C HIS A 56 1.33 6.53 -1.58
N ILE A 57 1.27 5.45 -0.82
CA ILE A 57 0.08 4.63 -0.66
C ILE A 57 -0.29 4.64 0.82
N HIS A 58 -1.53 4.99 1.11
CA HIS A 58 -2.11 4.80 2.43
C HIS A 58 -3.07 3.62 2.39
N ILE A 59 -2.94 2.76 3.39
CA ILE A 59 -3.81 1.60 3.57
C ILE A 59 -4.49 1.71 4.92
N GLU A 60 -5.80 1.54 4.91
CA GLU A 60 -6.63 1.49 6.12
C GLU A 60 -7.44 0.18 6.15
N SER A 61 -7.36 -0.59 7.25
CA SER A 61 -8.22 -1.77 7.43
C SER A 61 -9.65 -1.38 7.80
N GLN A 62 -10.56 -2.35 7.82
CA GLN A 62 -11.85 -2.22 8.53
C GLN A 62 -11.67 -2.11 10.06
N PHE A 63 -12.66 -1.51 10.74
CA PHE A 63 -12.64 -1.33 12.19
C PHE A 63 -12.47 -2.65 12.94
N CYS A 64 -11.54 -2.71 13.91
CA CYS A 64 -11.19 -3.92 14.68
C CYS A 64 -10.68 -5.10 13.83
N ARG A 65 -10.16 -4.85 12.62
CA ARG A 65 -9.55 -5.86 11.74
C ARG A 65 -8.12 -5.48 11.36
N GLY A 66 -7.33 -6.49 11.00
CA GLY A 66 -6.04 -6.32 10.34
C GLY A 66 -6.21 -6.12 8.84
N PHE A 67 -5.10 -5.99 8.12
CA PHE A 67 -5.05 -6.09 6.66
C PHE A 67 -3.81 -6.91 6.26
N ASP A 68 -3.87 -7.54 5.09
CA ASP A 68 -2.73 -8.18 4.44
C ASP A 68 -2.75 -7.81 2.96
N PHE A 69 -1.86 -6.91 2.57
CA PHE A 69 -1.77 -6.41 1.20
C PHE A 69 -0.40 -6.71 0.62
N GLU A 70 -0.40 -7.31 -0.57
CA GLU A 70 0.78 -7.41 -1.43
C GLU A 70 0.76 -6.24 -2.41
N ILE A 71 1.86 -5.49 -2.47
CA ILE A 71 2.00 -4.33 -3.34
C ILE A 71 3.18 -4.52 -4.26
N ASN A 72 2.89 -4.61 -5.55
CA ASN A 72 3.88 -4.75 -6.60
C ASN A 72 3.93 -3.46 -7.41
N VAL A 73 5.14 -2.89 -7.51
CA VAL A 73 5.39 -1.61 -8.17
C VAL A 73 6.34 -1.85 -9.33
N TYR A 74 5.93 -1.49 -10.53
CA TYR A 74 6.68 -1.72 -11.77
C TYR A 74 6.99 -0.39 -12.46
N GLY A 75 8.18 -0.29 -13.03
CA GLY A 75 8.65 0.87 -13.77
C GLY A 75 9.81 0.54 -14.69
N MET A 76 10.22 1.52 -15.47
CA MET A 76 11.34 1.45 -16.41
C MET A 76 12.46 2.39 -15.99
#